data_AF-A0AAW2DPV3-F1
#
_entry.id   AF-A0AAW2DPV3-F1
#
_cell.length_a   1.000
_cell.length_b   1.000
_cell.length_c   1.000
_cell.angle_alpha   90.00
_cell.angle_beta   90.00
_cell.angle_gamma   90.00
#
_symmetry.space_group_name_H-M   'P 1'
#
loop_
_entity.id
_entity.type
_entity.pdbx_description
1 polymer ?
#
loop_
_entity_poly.entity_id
_entity_poly.type
_entity_poly.pdbx_seq_one_letter_code
_entity_poly.pdbx_strand_id
1 'polypeptide(L)'
;MEGGMGFRDLRAFNLAMLAKQGWRMIQDNDSLLYKCLKARYFPHSSFLDAKESPGCSYTWRSLVAALPILQAGYCWRVGNGSSIRVIGDRWIPNHPTNKVLHPNHDLLDEMAVSELINPETHVWRTELIHLSFHPDDAEAICRIQLSRRQVADSIIWSYNKNGNFSVKSAYKVARKIQGEVRAESSASTAGKKVWHILWSLKIPNKVKVFGWRAYTEILPTRANLVQRRVIPDDKCPICLRELETTIHAIWECAAVQDIWAGSCRKLQKRSLIHTDMMQLMDYLIDRLTREELELFWVQAWFAWNQRNRVLFGGTLMDPRILNRRAEEFLTDYKAAQVQLTVTQVEQHGSATWQPPPSSVYKLNFDAAIFAELDRTGVGAIIRNEHGQVMAAMTASGPKVSSSEEAELLACRRSMEFAVDAGFTKLIIEGDNVNVMQAISSSRINCSILGYVVDDIRHLIHCLEWARTSFTRRGGNKVAHALAQHARNSLDNDVYWMEDSPPPAVETLIQDVMLL
;
A
#
# COMPACT_ATOMS: atom_id res chain seq x y z
N MET A 1 -11.12 -8.38 5.50
CA MET A 1 -12.38 -7.97 6.14
C MET A 1 -13.40 -9.00 5.72
N GLU A 2 -13.58 -10.04 6.52
CA GLU A 2 -14.58 -11.08 6.25
C GLU A 2 -15.95 -10.51 6.62
N GLY A 3 -16.95 -10.65 5.73
CA GLY A 3 -18.33 -10.20 5.96
C GLY A 3 -18.74 -8.85 5.36
N GLY A 4 -17.86 -8.13 4.66
CA GLY A 4 -18.22 -6.97 3.82
C GLY A 4 -18.63 -5.66 4.54
N MET A 5 -19.07 -5.68 5.80
CA MET A 5 -19.48 -4.47 6.54
C MET A 5 -18.34 -3.52 6.95
N GLY A 6 -17.09 -3.87 6.70
CA GLY A 6 -15.95 -3.02 7.03
C GLY A 6 -15.51 -3.05 8.51
N PHE A 7 -16.15 -3.87 9.36
CA PHE A 7 -15.72 -4.04 10.74
C PHE A 7 -14.34 -4.71 10.80
N ARG A 8 -13.50 -4.20 11.70
CA ARG A 8 -12.20 -4.78 12.00
C ARG A 8 -12.37 -5.84 13.09
N ASP A 9 -11.55 -6.88 13.03
CA ASP A 9 -11.38 -7.79 14.16
C ASP A 9 -10.85 -6.98 15.35
N LEU A 10 -11.66 -6.88 16.41
CA LEU A 10 -11.34 -6.02 17.55
C LEU A 10 -10.05 -6.45 18.25
N ARG A 11 -9.77 -7.76 18.32
CA ARG A 11 -8.55 -8.27 18.95
C ARG A 11 -7.32 -7.89 18.13
N ALA A 12 -7.33 -8.15 16.82
CA ALA A 12 -6.24 -7.77 15.93
C ALA A 12 -6.04 -6.25 15.89
N PHE A 13 -7.13 -5.48 15.92
CA PHE A 13 -7.07 -4.02 15.95
C PHE A 13 -6.46 -3.48 17.26
N ASN A 14 -6.87 -4.04 18.40
CA ASN A 14 -6.30 -3.69 19.70
C ASN A 14 -4.80 -4.05 19.78
N LEU A 15 -4.40 -5.21 19.27
CA LEU A 15 -2.99 -5.59 19.19
C LEU A 15 -2.19 -4.65 18.28
N ALA A 16 -2.75 -4.22 17.15
CA ALA A 16 -2.10 -3.23 16.27
C ALA A 16 -1.95 -1.84 16.94
N MET A 17 -2.91 -1.44 17.77
CA MET A 17 -2.82 -0.22 18.57
C MET A 17 -1.75 -0.33 19.66
N LEU A 18 -1.63 -1.48 20.33
CA LEU A 18 -0.57 -1.78 21.29
C LEU A 18 0.81 -1.81 20.61
N ALA A 19 0.90 -2.42 19.43
CA ALA A 19 2.11 -2.41 18.61
C ALA A 19 2.55 -0.98 18.26
N LYS A 20 1.62 -0.03 18.07
CA LYS A 20 1.97 1.39 17.89
C LYS A 20 2.73 1.96 19.09
N GLN A 21 2.36 1.60 20.31
CA GLN A 21 3.08 2.05 21.51
C GLN A 21 4.44 1.35 21.61
N GLY A 22 4.51 0.05 21.30
CA GLY A 22 5.78 -0.66 21.21
C GLY A 22 6.72 -0.07 20.15
N TRP A 23 6.20 0.32 18.99
CA TRP A 23 6.97 0.99 17.94
C TRP A 23 7.58 2.31 18.42
N ARG A 24 6.84 3.10 19.21
CA ARG A 24 7.39 4.33 19.82
C ARG A 24 8.55 4.03 20.76
N MET A 25 8.49 2.95 21.55
CA MET A 25 9.60 2.54 22.41
C MET A 25 10.82 2.03 21.63
N ILE A 26 10.64 1.59 20.38
CA ILE A 26 11.76 1.20 19.51
C ILE A 26 12.45 2.44 18.94
N GLN A 27 11.69 3.49 18.62
CA GLN A 27 12.18 4.68 17.92
C GLN A 27 12.63 5.81 18.86
N ASP A 28 12.04 5.91 20.06
CA ASP A 28 12.27 6.98 21.03
C ASP A 28 12.69 6.39 22.38
N ASN A 29 14.02 6.29 22.54
CA ASN A 29 14.67 5.81 23.74
C ASN A 29 14.81 6.90 24.83
N ASP A 30 14.46 8.15 24.52
CA ASP A 30 14.62 9.28 25.45
C ASP A 30 13.39 9.54 26.30
N SER A 31 12.23 9.05 25.87
CA SER A 31 10.99 9.15 26.63
C SER A 31 11.11 8.56 28.04
N LEU A 32 10.47 9.21 29.02
CA LEU A 32 10.39 8.72 30.40
C LEU A 32 9.77 7.32 30.45
N LEU A 33 8.77 7.06 29.59
CA LEU A 33 8.12 5.75 29.49
C LEU A 33 9.12 4.66 29.11
N TYR A 34 9.95 4.89 28.09
CA TYR A 34 11.00 3.94 27.70
C TYR A 34 11.98 3.71 28.86
N LYS A 35 12.50 4.78 29.46
CA LYS A 35 13.50 4.70 30.55
C LYS A 35 12.98 3.89 31.74
N CYS A 36 11.74 4.13 32.17
CA CYS A 36 11.09 3.38 33.25
C CYS A 36 10.85 1.91 32.91
N LEU A 37 10.33 1.63 31.70
CA LEU A 37 10.04 0.24 31.30
C LEU A 37 11.31 -0.56 31.04
N LYS A 38 12.34 0.05 30.45
CA LYS A 38 13.64 -0.57 30.24
C LYS A 38 14.27 -0.98 31.56
N ALA A 39 14.39 -0.04 32.52
CA ALA A 39 14.97 -0.32 33.82
C ALA A 39 14.25 -1.45 34.56
N ARG A 40 12.93 -1.57 34.40
CA ARG A 40 12.11 -2.57 35.11
C ARG A 40 12.03 -3.93 34.41
N TYR A 41 11.89 -3.96 33.09
CA TYR A 41 11.47 -5.17 32.38
C TYR A 41 12.48 -5.70 31.36
N PHE A 42 13.37 -4.86 30.83
CA PHE A 42 14.38 -5.27 29.84
C PHE A 42 15.70 -4.49 30.03
N PRO A 43 16.33 -4.54 31.22
CA PRO A 43 17.46 -3.66 31.55
C PRO A 43 18.71 -3.93 30.70
N HIS A 44 18.88 -5.17 30.23
CA HIS A 44 20.06 -5.63 29.49
C HIS A 44 19.75 -6.01 28.04
N SER A 45 18.59 -5.63 27.52
CA SER A 45 18.20 -5.97 26.15
C SER A 45 17.45 -4.82 25.47
N SER A 46 17.09 -5.02 24.20
CA SER A 46 16.18 -4.13 23.49
C SER A 46 14.72 -4.47 23.84
N PHE A 47 13.78 -3.57 23.49
CA PHE A 47 12.36 -3.88 23.58
C PHE A 47 11.95 -5.04 22.65
N LEU A 48 12.62 -5.20 21.49
CA LEU A 48 12.36 -6.28 20.54
C LEU A 48 12.70 -7.67 21.09
N ASP A 49 13.62 -7.74 22.06
CA ASP A 49 14.05 -8.98 22.71
C ASP A 49 13.37 -9.21 24.07
N ALA A 50 12.49 -8.29 24.48
CA ALA A 50 11.88 -8.31 25.78
C ALA A 50 10.93 -9.51 25.95
N LYS A 51 10.93 -10.10 27.15
CA LYS A 51 10.11 -11.27 27.48
C LYS A 51 9.07 -10.93 28.54
N GLU A 52 7.98 -11.69 28.56
CA GLU A 52 7.03 -11.62 29.67
C GLU A 52 7.69 -12.18 30.93
N SER A 53 7.58 -11.45 32.04
CA SER A 53 8.01 -11.92 33.36
C SER A 53 6.81 -12.28 34.23
N PRO A 54 6.89 -13.34 35.07
CA PRO A 54 5.86 -13.66 36.04
C PRO A 54 5.55 -12.47 36.95
N GLY A 55 4.27 -12.20 37.23
CA GLY A 55 3.86 -11.08 38.09
C GLY A 55 4.01 -9.69 37.47
N CYS A 56 4.30 -9.59 36.17
CA CYS A 56 4.37 -8.29 35.49
C CYS A 56 3.03 -7.54 35.48
N SER A 57 3.10 -6.21 35.34
CA SER A 57 1.91 -5.37 35.23
C SER A 57 1.08 -5.72 33.99
N TYR A 58 -0.25 -5.52 34.06
CA TYR A 58 -1.14 -5.74 32.92
C TYR A 58 -0.74 -4.92 31.69
N THR A 59 -0.24 -3.70 31.90
CA THR A 59 0.29 -2.85 30.83
C THR A 59 1.49 -3.50 30.14
N TRP A 60 2.45 -4.04 30.89
CA TRP A 60 3.60 -4.74 30.32
C TRP A 60 3.18 -5.98 29.53
N ARG A 61 2.31 -6.82 30.12
CA ARG A 61 1.75 -7.99 29.44
C ARG A 61 1.08 -7.62 28.11
N SER A 62 0.35 -6.51 28.09
CA SER A 62 -0.31 -6.01 26.88
C SER A 62 0.68 -5.55 25.80
N LEU A 63 1.79 -4.91 26.19
CA LEU A 63 2.84 -4.49 25.26
C LEU A 63 3.59 -5.70 24.68
N VAL A 64 3.96 -6.66 25.53
CA VAL A 64 4.61 -7.91 25.10
C VAL A 64 3.69 -8.75 24.20
N ALA A 65 2.37 -8.77 24.46
CA ALA A 65 1.42 -9.45 23.58
C ALA A 65 1.38 -8.91 22.14
N ALA A 66 1.79 -7.65 21.92
CA ALA A 66 1.91 -7.04 20.60
C ALA A 66 3.31 -7.20 19.98
N LEU A 67 4.30 -7.71 20.73
CA LEU A 67 5.67 -7.86 20.27
C LEU A 67 5.83 -8.74 19.02
N PRO A 68 5.09 -9.86 18.85
CA PRO A 68 5.17 -10.66 17.63
C PRO A 68 4.82 -9.87 16.35
N ILE A 69 3.91 -8.90 16.44
CA ILE A 69 3.57 -8.02 15.30
C ILE A 69 4.75 -7.14 14.94
N LEU A 70 5.43 -6.60 15.95
CA LEU A 70 6.61 -5.77 15.76
C LEU A 70 7.76 -6.60 15.20
N GLN A 71 8.05 -7.75 15.81
CA GLN A 71 9.09 -8.69 15.39
C GLN A 71 8.90 -9.23 13.97
N ALA A 72 7.66 -9.40 13.53
CA ALA A 72 7.34 -9.78 12.16
C ALA A 72 7.40 -8.59 11.17
N GLY A 73 7.25 -7.37 11.68
CA GLY A 73 7.04 -6.15 10.89
C GLY A 73 8.24 -5.23 10.73
N TYR A 74 9.25 -5.34 11.59
CA TYR A 74 10.46 -4.52 11.53
C TYR A 74 11.50 -5.10 10.55
N CYS A 75 12.33 -4.21 10.04
CA CYS A 75 13.58 -4.54 9.39
C CYS A 75 14.58 -3.42 9.69
N TRP A 76 15.84 -3.77 9.88
CA TRP A 76 16.94 -2.84 9.94
C TRP A 76 17.21 -2.26 8.57
N ARG A 77 17.50 -0.97 8.55
CA ARG A 77 18.07 -0.25 7.43
C ARG A 77 19.54 -0.02 7.75
N VAL A 78 20.41 -0.66 6.98
CA VAL A 78 21.86 -0.64 7.18
C VAL A 78 22.40 0.77 6.97
N GLY A 79 23.06 1.29 8.00
CA GLY A 79 23.90 2.48 7.94
C GLY A 79 25.35 2.06 7.97
N ASN A 80 25.98 2.10 9.15
CA ASN A 80 27.35 1.64 9.38
C ASN A 80 27.43 0.13 9.70
N GLY A 81 26.31 -0.54 9.92
CA GLY A 81 26.20 -1.98 10.14
C GLY A 81 26.69 -2.46 11.51
N SER A 82 27.10 -1.56 12.42
CA SER A 82 27.71 -1.95 13.70
C SER A 82 26.71 -2.44 14.74
N SER A 83 25.42 -2.11 14.56
CA SER A 83 24.35 -2.50 15.48
C SER A 83 23.53 -3.70 15.00
N ILE A 84 23.92 -4.29 13.86
CA ILE A 84 23.16 -5.34 13.17
C ILE A 84 23.99 -6.61 13.16
N ARG A 85 23.46 -7.68 13.75
CA ARG A 85 24.04 -9.03 13.60
C ARG A 85 23.63 -9.63 12.28
N VAL A 86 24.61 -10.18 11.57
CA VAL A 86 24.44 -10.72 10.21
C VAL A 86 23.39 -11.82 10.16
N ILE A 87 23.43 -12.78 11.09
CA ILE A 87 22.54 -13.94 11.10
C ILE A 87 21.25 -13.69 11.90
N GLY A 88 21.39 -13.04 13.06
CA GLY A 88 20.31 -12.91 14.04
C GLY A 88 19.20 -11.94 13.63
N ASP A 89 19.55 -10.86 12.93
CA ASP A 89 18.66 -9.73 12.73
C ASP A 89 18.02 -9.69 11.33
N ARG A 90 16.90 -8.97 11.22
CA ARG A 90 16.22 -8.75 9.92
C ARG A 90 16.79 -7.50 9.27
N TRP A 91 17.63 -7.62 8.25
CA TRP A 91 18.28 -6.46 7.61
C TRP A 91 18.38 -6.55 6.08
N ILE A 92 17.94 -7.67 5.48
CA ILE A 92 17.94 -7.87 4.03
C ILE A 92 16.52 -7.58 3.49
N PRO A 93 16.23 -6.37 3.01
CA PRO A 93 14.87 -6.00 2.61
C PRO A 93 14.38 -6.80 1.40
N ASN A 94 13.07 -7.09 1.38
CA ASN A 94 12.40 -7.82 0.28
C ASN A 94 12.93 -9.25 0.06
N HIS A 95 13.68 -9.79 1.03
CA HIS A 95 14.05 -11.20 1.08
C HIS A 95 12.99 -11.99 1.87
N PRO A 96 12.72 -13.29 1.60
CA PRO A 96 11.56 -14.02 2.15
C PRO A 96 11.34 -13.88 3.66
N THR A 97 12.40 -13.81 4.47
CA THR A 97 12.31 -13.61 5.93
C THR A 97 12.89 -12.27 6.40
N ASN A 98 13.37 -11.45 5.48
CA ASN A 98 14.29 -10.33 5.71
C ASN A 98 15.58 -10.67 6.46
N LYS A 99 15.92 -11.96 6.61
CA LYS A 99 17.16 -12.47 7.21
C LYS A 99 17.94 -13.27 6.18
N VAL A 100 19.20 -13.57 6.48
CA VAL A 100 19.97 -14.60 5.76
C VAL A 100 19.19 -15.91 5.81
N LEU A 101 18.92 -16.51 4.66
CA LEU A 101 18.16 -17.75 4.55
C LEU A 101 19.04 -18.98 4.75
N HIS A 102 20.26 -18.95 4.22
CA HIS A 102 21.20 -20.06 4.22
C HIS A 102 22.44 -19.65 5.05
N PRO A 103 22.34 -19.65 6.39
CA PRO A 103 23.46 -19.30 7.23
C PRO A 103 24.59 -20.33 7.03
N ASN A 104 25.79 -19.84 6.70
CA ASN A 104 26.97 -20.68 6.71
C ASN A 104 27.39 -20.94 8.16
N HIS A 105 27.57 -22.22 8.53
CA HIS A 105 27.94 -22.63 9.90
C HIS A 105 29.29 -22.07 10.36
N ASP A 106 30.15 -21.66 9.43
CA ASP A 106 31.45 -21.04 9.74
C ASP A 106 31.35 -19.55 10.12
N LEU A 107 30.19 -18.92 9.90
CA LEU A 107 29.98 -17.53 10.30
C LEU A 107 29.73 -17.46 11.81
N LEU A 108 30.46 -16.58 12.48
CA LEU A 108 30.25 -16.32 13.91
C LEU A 108 28.86 -15.70 14.12
N ASP A 109 28.10 -16.24 15.08
CA ASP A 109 26.76 -15.72 15.44
C ASP A 109 26.77 -14.23 15.82
N GLU A 110 27.91 -13.73 16.29
CA GLU A 110 28.11 -12.34 16.73
C GLU A 110 28.65 -11.41 15.62
N MET A 111 28.92 -11.92 14.42
CA MET A 111 29.46 -11.11 13.32
C MET A 111 28.51 -9.95 12.99
N ALA A 112 29.06 -8.73 12.97
CA ALA A 112 28.31 -7.52 12.66
C ALA A 112 28.32 -7.24 11.14
N VAL A 113 27.25 -6.62 10.63
CA VAL A 113 27.14 -6.25 9.21
C VAL A 113 28.24 -5.27 8.79
N SER A 114 28.78 -4.48 9.74
CA SER A 114 29.93 -3.61 9.50
C SER A 114 31.17 -4.32 8.95
N GLU A 115 31.36 -5.61 9.24
CA GLU A 115 32.51 -6.39 8.74
C GLU A 115 32.41 -6.70 7.23
N LEU A 116 31.20 -6.65 6.68
CA LEU A 116 30.90 -6.81 5.26
C LEU A 116 31.05 -5.49 4.48
N ILE A 117 31.26 -4.36 5.17
CA ILE A 117 31.35 -3.02 4.58
C ILE A 117 32.82 -2.56 4.58
N ASN A 118 33.27 -1.97 3.48
CA ASN A 118 34.56 -1.29 3.45
C ASN A 118 34.45 0.05 4.21
N PRO A 119 35.24 0.25 5.28
CA PRO A 119 35.13 1.44 6.13
C PRO A 119 35.57 2.74 5.45
N GLU A 120 36.38 2.68 4.40
CA GLU A 120 36.91 3.86 3.69
C GLU A 120 36.00 4.26 2.52
N THR A 121 35.53 3.28 1.75
CA THR A 121 34.77 3.52 0.52
C THR A 121 33.26 3.43 0.70
N HIS A 122 32.79 2.96 1.86
CA HIS A 122 31.37 2.74 2.16
C HIS A 122 30.64 1.88 1.11
N VAL A 123 31.35 0.92 0.52
CA VAL A 123 30.78 -0.10 -0.37
C VAL A 123 30.86 -1.48 0.27
N TRP A 124 30.00 -2.38 -0.20
CA TRP A 124 30.07 -3.79 0.17
C TRP A 124 31.39 -4.42 -0.25
N ARG A 125 31.93 -5.29 0.61
CA ARG A 125 33.05 -6.18 0.27
C ARG A 125 32.51 -7.36 -0.54
N THR A 126 32.17 -7.09 -1.80
CA THR A 126 31.44 -8.02 -2.68
C THR A 126 32.10 -9.40 -2.76
N GLU A 127 33.43 -9.46 -2.88
CA GLU A 127 34.18 -10.73 -2.90
C GLU A 127 33.98 -11.55 -1.62
N LEU A 128 34.12 -10.91 -0.45
CA LEU A 128 33.89 -11.56 0.84
C LEU A 128 32.45 -12.07 0.94
N ILE A 129 31.47 -11.27 0.54
CA ILE A 129 30.05 -11.65 0.60
C ILE A 129 29.77 -12.87 -0.29
N HIS A 130 30.30 -12.92 -1.51
CA HIS A 130 30.10 -14.07 -2.39
C HIS A 130 30.81 -15.34 -1.91
N LEU A 131 31.91 -15.21 -1.15
CA LEU A 131 32.60 -16.35 -0.53
C LEU A 131 31.91 -16.83 0.76
N SER A 132 31.26 -15.92 1.50
CA SER A 132 30.68 -16.20 2.80
C SER A 132 29.22 -16.65 2.78
N PHE A 133 28.44 -16.26 1.76
CA PHE A 133 26.99 -16.50 1.71
C PHE A 133 26.56 -17.29 0.47
N HIS A 134 25.41 -17.97 0.58
CA HIS A 134 24.74 -18.58 -0.56
C HIS A 134 24.45 -17.52 -1.65
N PRO A 135 24.55 -17.84 -2.95
CA PRO A 135 24.38 -16.87 -4.04
C PRO A 135 23.13 -15.96 -3.92
N ASP A 136 21.99 -16.52 -3.54
CA ASP A 136 20.75 -15.74 -3.35
C ASP A 136 20.85 -14.71 -2.22
N ASP A 137 21.47 -15.09 -1.09
CA ASP A 137 21.68 -14.19 0.05
C ASP A 137 22.72 -13.14 -0.31
N ALA A 138 23.83 -13.55 -0.95
CA ALA A 138 24.89 -12.66 -1.40
C ALA A 138 24.37 -11.58 -2.36
N GLU A 139 23.58 -11.98 -3.36
CA GLU A 139 22.98 -11.03 -4.31
C GLU A 139 22.02 -10.07 -3.60
N ALA A 140 21.18 -10.58 -2.70
CA ALA A 140 20.25 -9.74 -1.94
C ALA A 140 20.96 -8.72 -1.03
N ILE A 141 22.07 -9.12 -0.40
CA ILE A 141 22.92 -8.24 0.42
C ILE A 141 23.54 -7.15 -0.46
N CYS A 142 24.20 -7.53 -1.56
CA CYS A 142 24.88 -6.59 -2.44
C CYS A 142 23.92 -5.58 -3.11
N ARG A 143 22.63 -5.90 -3.24
CA ARG A 143 21.59 -4.97 -3.74
C ARG A 143 21.24 -3.84 -2.76
N ILE A 144 21.53 -4.00 -1.46
CA ILE A 144 21.22 -2.97 -0.46
C ILE A 144 22.07 -1.72 -0.74
N GLN A 145 21.39 -0.60 -0.93
CA GLN A 145 22.06 0.68 -1.17
C GLN A 145 22.60 1.26 0.13
N LEU A 146 23.93 1.26 0.27
CA LEU A 146 24.62 1.90 1.38
C LEU A 146 24.63 3.43 1.22
N SER A 147 24.67 4.12 2.37
CA SER A 147 24.95 5.56 2.39
C SER A 147 26.42 5.80 2.04
N ARG A 148 26.69 6.91 1.35
CA ARG A 148 28.07 7.40 1.14
C ARG A 148 28.65 8.08 2.37
N ARG A 149 27.87 8.20 3.44
CA ARG A 149 28.24 8.86 4.69
C ARG A 149 28.22 7.85 5.84
N GLN A 150 28.95 8.19 6.89
CA GLN A 150 28.90 7.43 8.13
C GLN A 150 27.63 7.76 8.91
N VAL A 151 26.57 6.99 8.67
CA VAL A 151 25.28 7.10 9.35
C VAL A 151 25.03 5.90 10.25
N ALA A 152 24.35 6.11 11.38
CA ALA A 152 23.99 5.01 12.29
C ALA A 152 22.94 4.08 11.65
N ASP A 153 22.88 2.83 12.09
CA ASP A 153 21.80 1.91 11.73
C ASP A 153 20.44 2.40 12.27
N SER A 154 19.35 2.10 11.55
CA SER A 154 18.00 2.44 12.00
C SER A 154 17.00 1.33 11.73
N ILE A 155 15.89 1.31 12.48
CA ILE A 155 14.82 0.33 12.29
C ILE A 155 13.67 0.98 11.49
N ILE A 156 13.20 0.28 10.46
CA ILE A 156 12.09 0.70 9.59
C ILE A 156 10.95 -0.32 9.60
N TRP A 157 9.75 0.12 9.22
CA TRP A 157 8.57 -0.74 9.16
C TRP A 157 8.37 -1.32 7.74
N SER A 158 8.54 -2.63 7.57
CA SER A 158 8.59 -3.26 6.24
C SER A 158 7.24 -3.37 5.53
N TYR A 159 6.12 -3.18 6.22
CA TYR A 159 4.78 -3.38 5.64
C TYR A 159 4.17 -2.11 5.01
N ASN A 160 4.99 -1.09 4.74
CA ASN A 160 4.67 -0.01 3.82
C ASN A 160 5.91 0.54 3.11
N LYS A 161 5.72 1.08 1.90
CA LYS A 161 6.81 1.61 1.07
C LYS A 161 7.59 2.75 1.74
N ASN A 162 6.91 3.57 2.53
CA ASN A 162 7.51 4.72 3.21
C ASN A 162 8.24 4.33 4.50
N GLY A 163 8.28 3.04 4.85
CA GLY A 163 8.90 2.50 6.07
C GLY A 163 8.34 3.03 7.40
N ASN A 164 7.19 3.70 7.37
CA ASN A 164 6.53 4.29 8.53
C ASN A 164 5.53 3.34 9.19
N PHE A 165 5.59 3.16 10.50
CA PHE A 165 4.57 2.37 11.18
C PHE A 165 3.18 2.99 11.05
N SER A 166 2.18 2.15 10.77
CA SER A 166 0.77 2.54 10.86
C SER A 166 -0.07 1.43 11.48
N VAL A 167 -1.11 1.80 12.23
CA VAL A 167 -2.05 0.82 12.80
C VAL A 167 -2.71 0.00 11.68
N LYS A 168 -2.92 0.58 10.50
CA LYS A 168 -3.51 -0.10 9.34
C LYS A 168 -2.60 -1.23 8.82
N SER A 169 -1.29 -0.98 8.69
CA SER A 169 -0.33 -2.00 8.25
C SER A 169 -0.11 -3.04 9.35
N ALA A 170 0.05 -2.62 10.60
CA ALA A 170 0.19 -3.53 11.75
C ALA A 170 -1.05 -4.43 11.95
N TYR A 171 -2.26 -3.93 11.69
CA TYR A 171 -3.48 -4.73 11.71
C TYR A 171 -3.46 -5.87 10.69
N LYS A 172 -2.90 -5.63 9.49
CA LYS A 172 -2.74 -6.69 8.48
C LYS A 172 -1.77 -7.78 8.96
N VAL A 173 -0.66 -7.38 9.59
CA VAL A 173 0.30 -8.31 10.20
C VAL A 173 -0.36 -9.11 11.32
N ALA A 174 -1.10 -8.45 12.21
CA ALA A 174 -1.85 -9.10 13.29
C ALA A 174 -2.86 -10.13 12.75
N ARG A 175 -3.58 -9.80 11.68
CA ARG A 175 -4.51 -10.73 11.02
C ARG A 175 -3.80 -11.91 10.36
N LYS A 176 -2.62 -11.71 9.77
CA LYS A 176 -1.83 -12.81 9.19
C LYS A 176 -1.40 -13.80 10.27
N ILE A 177 -0.80 -13.28 11.35
CA ILE A 177 -0.38 -14.09 12.51
C ILE A 177 -1.56 -14.85 13.13
N GLN A 178 -2.74 -14.23 13.22
CA GLN A 178 -3.94 -14.90 13.74
C GLN A 178 -4.59 -15.88 12.75
N GLY A 179 -4.49 -15.62 11.44
CA GLY A 179 -5.06 -16.45 10.38
C GLY A 179 -4.28 -17.76 10.17
N GLU A 180 -2.96 -17.75 10.36
CA GLU A 180 -2.14 -18.97 10.39
C GLU A 180 -2.57 -19.95 11.50
N VAL A 181 -3.31 -19.48 12.51
CA VAL A 181 -3.87 -20.29 13.61
C VAL A 181 -5.31 -20.77 13.33
N ARG A 182 -6.00 -20.22 12.33
CA ARG A 182 -7.39 -20.56 11.99
C ARG A 182 -7.48 -20.98 10.52
N ALA A 183 -7.48 -22.29 10.27
CA ALA A 183 -7.77 -22.85 8.95
C ALA A 183 -9.07 -22.22 8.37
N GLU A 184 -8.99 -21.62 7.18
CA GLU A 184 -10.14 -21.01 6.52
C GLU A 184 -11.12 -22.11 6.06
N SER A 185 -12.35 -22.09 6.58
CA SER A 185 -13.45 -22.91 6.05
C SER A 185 -13.82 -22.44 4.65
N SER A 186 -14.09 -23.40 3.76
CA SER A 186 -14.54 -23.22 2.37
C SER A 186 -15.79 -22.34 2.22
N ALA A 187 -16.62 -22.21 3.25
CA ALA A 187 -17.78 -21.30 3.27
C ALA A 187 -17.39 -19.80 3.23
N SER A 188 -16.16 -19.45 3.61
CA SER A 188 -15.71 -18.05 3.66
C SER A 188 -15.45 -17.44 2.27
N THR A 189 -15.21 -18.26 1.24
CA THR A 189 -14.86 -17.79 -0.11
C THR A 189 -16.10 -17.47 -0.95
N ALA A 190 -17.18 -18.26 -0.84
CA ALA A 190 -18.45 -18.01 -1.55
C ALA A 190 -19.09 -16.68 -1.12
N GLY A 191 -19.12 -16.40 0.19
CA GLY A 191 -19.64 -15.13 0.71
C GLY A 191 -18.87 -13.89 0.22
N LYS A 192 -17.55 -13.99 -0.03
CA LYS A 192 -16.72 -12.85 -0.49
C LYS A 192 -17.23 -12.28 -1.82
N LYS A 193 -17.68 -13.11 -2.77
CA LYS A 193 -18.23 -12.67 -4.07
C LYS A 193 -19.53 -11.88 -3.87
N VAL A 194 -20.45 -12.42 -3.08
CA VAL A 194 -21.76 -11.79 -2.79
C VAL A 194 -21.58 -10.45 -2.07
N TRP A 195 -20.65 -10.37 -1.11
CA TRP A 195 -20.32 -9.12 -0.43
C TRP A 195 -19.80 -8.06 -1.38
N HIS A 196 -18.85 -8.39 -2.24
CA HIS A 196 -18.31 -7.43 -3.19
C HIS A 196 -19.41 -6.85 -4.09
N ILE A 197 -20.31 -7.70 -4.58
CA ILE A 197 -21.44 -7.28 -5.41
C ILE A 197 -22.40 -6.38 -4.62
N LEU A 198 -22.93 -6.85 -3.48
CA LEU A 198 -23.90 -6.12 -2.66
C LEU A 198 -23.40 -4.72 -2.25
N TRP A 199 -22.15 -4.61 -1.81
CA TRP A 199 -21.58 -3.33 -1.38
C TRP A 199 -21.29 -2.39 -2.54
N SER A 200 -21.10 -2.92 -3.76
CA SER A 200 -20.92 -2.13 -4.98
C SER A 200 -22.22 -1.53 -5.55
N LEU A 201 -23.40 -2.06 -5.19
CA LEU A 201 -24.69 -1.61 -5.74
C LEU A 201 -24.95 -0.12 -5.46
N LYS A 202 -25.57 0.60 -6.40
CA LYS A 202 -25.98 2.00 -6.24
C LYS A 202 -27.36 2.10 -5.58
N ILE A 203 -27.47 1.53 -4.39
CA ILE A 203 -28.67 1.57 -3.53
C ILE A 203 -28.32 2.19 -2.16
N PRO A 204 -29.31 2.71 -1.42
CA PRO A 204 -29.08 3.26 -0.08
C PRO A 204 -28.43 2.26 0.88
N ASN A 205 -27.54 2.74 1.74
CA ASN A 205 -26.80 1.89 2.69
C ASN A 205 -27.73 1.07 3.61
N LYS A 206 -28.90 1.60 4.00
CA LYS A 206 -29.89 0.85 4.79
C LYS A 206 -30.38 -0.42 4.08
N VAL A 207 -30.49 -0.39 2.75
CA VAL A 207 -30.90 -1.53 1.93
C VAL A 207 -29.75 -2.52 1.79
N LYS A 208 -28.50 -2.05 1.65
CA LYS A 208 -27.31 -2.92 1.69
C LYS A 208 -27.17 -3.66 3.01
N VAL A 209 -27.37 -2.97 4.14
CA VAL A 209 -27.35 -3.58 5.48
C VAL A 209 -28.48 -4.60 5.62
N PHE A 210 -29.67 -4.29 5.12
CA PHE A 210 -30.77 -5.26 5.06
C PHE A 210 -30.38 -6.51 4.26
N GLY A 211 -29.84 -6.37 3.05
CA GLY A 211 -29.42 -7.51 2.23
C GLY A 211 -28.29 -8.33 2.86
N TRP A 212 -27.36 -7.66 3.55
CA TRP A 212 -26.31 -8.32 4.32
C TRP A 212 -26.89 -9.16 5.48
N ARG A 213 -27.87 -8.62 6.22
CA ARG A 213 -28.58 -9.35 7.28
C ARG A 213 -29.40 -10.51 6.73
N ALA A 214 -29.98 -10.35 5.56
CA ALA A 214 -30.75 -11.41 4.89
C ALA A 214 -29.82 -12.58 4.52
N TYR A 215 -28.71 -12.31 3.83
CA TYR A 215 -27.77 -13.36 3.42
C TYR A 215 -27.08 -14.06 4.59
N THR A 216 -26.84 -13.35 5.70
CA THR A 216 -26.26 -13.95 6.92
C THR A 216 -27.27 -14.67 7.80
N GLU A 217 -28.55 -14.79 7.37
CA GLU A 217 -29.63 -15.44 8.12
C GLU A 217 -29.83 -14.87 9.54
N ILE A 218 -29.67 -13.55 9.71
CA ILE A 218 -29.83 -12.88 11.02
C ILE A 218 -31.01 -11.91 11.06
N LEU A 219 -31.84 -11.84 10.00
CA LEU A 219 -33.09 -11.10 10.08
C LEU A 219 -33.99 -11.68 11.19
N PRO A 220 -34.77 -10.85 11.90
CA PRO A 220 -35.68 -11.30 12.96
C PRO A 220 -36.95 -11.93 12.38
N THR A 221 -36.77 -12.97 11.57
CA THR A 221 -37.83 -13.85 11.09
C THR A 221 -38.33 -14.70 12.26
N ARG A 222 -39.58 -15.19 12.19
CA ARG A 222 -40.13 -16.01 13.28
C ARG A 222 -39.36 -17.32 13.46
N ALA A 223 -38.83 -17.94 12.40
CA ALA A 223 -37.93 -19.09 12.53
C ALA A 223 -36.69 -18.77 13.41
N ASN A 224 -36.03 -17.65 13.16
CA ASN A 224 -34.86 -17.21 13.94
C ASN A 224 -35.22 -16.82 15.38
N LEU A 225 -36.41 -16.25 15.59
CA LEU A 225 -36.89 -15.88 16.93
C LEU A 225 -37.27 -17.10 17.77
N VAL A 226 -37.89 -18.12 17.16
CA VAL A 226 -38.19 -19.42 17.81
C VAL A 226 -36.88 -20.15 18.14
N GLN A 227 -35.92 -20.19 17.22
CA GLN A 227 -34.60 -20.78 17.48
C GLN A 227 -33.89 -20.12 18.68
N ARG A 228 -34.09 -18.81 18.86
CA ARG A 228 -33.58 -18.03 20.00
C ARG A 228 -34.51 -18.02 21.23
N ARG A 229 -35.61 -18.79 21.20
CA ARG A 229 -36.60 -18.91 22.27
C ARG A 229 -37.27 -17.59 22.69
N VAL A 230 -37.43 -16.66 21.75
CA VAL A 230 -38.06 -15.35 21.98
C VAL A 230 -39.59 -15.43 21.84
N ILE A 231 -40.08 -16.27 20.93
CA ILE A 231 -41.51 -16.50 20.66
C ILE A 231 -41.77 -18.00 20.50
N PRO A 232 -43.03 -18.47 20.61
CA PRO A 232 -43.37 -19.89 20.50
C PRO A 232 -43.78 -20.35 19.09
N ASP A 233 -44.16 -19.42 18.20
CA ASP A 233 -44.74 -19.72 16.88
C ASP A 233 -43.84 -19.21 15.75
N ASP A 234 -43.50 -20.09 14.81
CA ASP A 234 -42.59 -19.85 13.70
C ASP A 234 -43.31 -19.52 12.37
N LYS A 235 -44.66 -19.56 12.36
CA LYS A 235 -45.46 -19.31 11.16
C LYS A 235 -45.40 -17.87 10.68
N CYS A 236 -45.28 -17.67 9.37
CA CYS A 236 -45.25 -16.37 8.72
C CYS A 236 -46.47 -15.50 9.08
N PRO A 237 -46.26 -14.24 9.51
CA PRO A 237 -47.36 -13.36 9.95
C PRO A 237 -48.22 -12.86 8.79
N ILE A 238 -47.81 -13.08 7.53
CA ILE A 238 -48.60 -12.71 6.35
C ILE A 238 -49.44 -13.90 5.88
N CYS A 239 -48.81 -15.05 5.59
CA CYS A 239 -49.54 -16.19 5.01
C CYS A 239 -50.19 -17.08 6.08
N LEU A 240 -49.73 -17.01 7.33
CA LEU A 240 -50.20 -17.78 8.49
C LEU A 240 -50.12 -19.31 8.31
N ARG A 241 -49.33 -19.79 7.35
CA ARG A 241 -49.27 -21.21 6.95
C ARG A 241 -47.87 -21.80 7.12
N GLU A 242 -46.90 -21.21 6.42
CA GLU A 242 -45.54 -21.74 6.31
C GLU A 242 -44.59 -21.17 7.39
N LEU A 243 -43.50 -21.90 7.64
CA LEU A 243 -42.36 -21.45 8.44
C LEU A 243 -41.78 -20.15 7.87
N GLU A 244 -41.64 -19.11 8.70
CA GLU A 244 -41.02 -17.86 8.27
C GLU A 244 -39.50 -17.93 8.30
N THR A 245 -38.90 -18.49 7.25
CA THR A 245 -37.46 -18.34 6.97
C THR A 245 -37.16 -16.99 6.32
N THR A 246 -35.88 -16.62 6.17
CA THR A 246 -35.51 -15.39 5.45
C THR A 246 -35.97 -15.42 4.00
N ILE A 247 -35.74 -16.54 3.30
CA ILE A 247 -36.27 -16.72 1.94
C ILE A 247 -37.79 -16.62 1.93
N HIS A 248 -38.48 -17.25 2.88
CA HIS A 248 -39.93 -17.19 2.88
C HIS A 248 -40.44 -15.75 2.98
N ALA A 249 -39.85 -14.97 3.90
CA ALA A 249 -40.25 -13.59 4.16
C ALA A 249 -39.99 -12.63 2.98
N ILE A 250 -39.03 -12.92 2.10
CA ILE A 250 -38.62 -11.99 1.02
C ILE A 250 -38.79 -12.56 -0.39
N TRP A 251 -39.02 -13.85 -0.55
CA TRP A 251 -39.10 -14.53 -1.84
C TRP A 251 -40.35 -15.40 -1.93
N GLU A 252 -40.53 -16.42 -1.10
CA GLU A 252 -41.53 -17.48 -1.35
C GLU A 252 -42.96 -17.13 -0.94
N CYS A 253 -43.15 -16.27 0.07
CA CYS A 253 -44.48 -15.94 0.58
C CYS A 253 -45.42 -15.49 -0.54
N ALA A 254 -46.66 -16.01 -0.58
CA ALA A 254 -47.62 -15.71 -1.63
C ALA A 254 -47.85 -14.19 -1.83
N ALA A 255 -47.95 -13.44 -0.74
CA ALA A 255 -48.09 -11.97 -0.82
C ALA A 255 -46.85 -11.28 -1.40
N VAL A 256 -45.67 -11.88 -1.24
CA VAL A 256 -44.41 -11.38 -1.78
C VAL A 256 -44.26 -11.79 -3.25
N GLN A 257 -44.76 -12.96 -3.64
CA GLN A 257 -44.88 -13.37 -5.04
C GLN A 257 -45.74 -12.40 -5.86
N ASP A 258 -46.76 -11.79 -5.27
CA ASP A 258 -47.56 -10.75 -5.95
C ASP A 258 -46.74 -9.48 -6.24
N ILE A 259 -45.74 -9.16 -5.40
CA ILE A 259 -44.78 -8.07 -5.65
C ILE A 259 -43.89 -8.44 -6.84
N TRP A 260 -43.35 -9.66 -6.86
CA TRP A 260 -42.52 -10.15 -7.96
C TRP A 260 -43.27 -10.27 -9.28
N ALA A 261 -44.57 -10.60 -9.25
CA ALA A 261 -45.44 -10.61 -10.41
C ALA A 261 -45.52 -9.24 -11.10
N GLY A 262 -45.42 -8.15 -10.34
CA GLY A 262 -45.38 -6.78 -10.87
C GLY A 262 -43.98 -6.21 -11.11
N SER A 263 -42.91 -7.01 -10.95
CA SER A 263 -41.52 -6.61 -11.21
C SER A 263 -41.06 -7.05 -12.61
N CYS A 264 -39.75 -7.13 -12.87
CA CYS A 264 -39.23 -7.56 -14.17
C CYS A 264 -39.54 -9.04 -14.47
N ARG A 265 -39.70 -9.39 -15.75
CA ARG A 265 -40.05 -10.76 -16.19
C ARG A 265 -39.10 -11.85 -15.69
N LYS A 266 -37.84 -11.49 -15.39
CA LYS A 266 -36.86 -12.42 -14.84
C LYS A 266 -37.21 -12.86 -13.41
N LEU A 267 -37.93 -12.04 -12.65
CA LEU A 267 -38.38 -12.36 -11.28
C LEU A 267 -39.74 -13.07 -11.24
N GLN A 268 -40.49 -13.07 -12.36
CA GLN A 268 -41.89 -13.54 -12.44
C GLN A 268 -42.09 -15.07 -12.55
N LYS A 269 -41.13 -15.93 -12.16
CA LYS A 269 -41.26 -17.41 -12.33
C LYS A 269 -41.22 -18.19 -11.01
N ARG A 270 -42.34 -18.88 -10.72
CA ARG A 270 -42.49 -20.02 -9.80
C ARG A 270 -41.83 -21.27 -10.39
N SER A 271 -40.75 -21.81 -9.80
CA SER A 271 -40.34 -23.23 -10.00
C SER A 271 -39.04 -23.65 -9.29
N LEU A 272 -38.20 -22.75 -8.79
CA LEU A 272 -36.99 -23.17 -8.08
C LEU A 272 -37.24 -23.04 -6.58
N ILE A 273 -37.42 -24.18 -5.91
CA ILE A 273 -37.31 -24.26 -4.45
C ILE A 273 -35.82 -24.06 -4.15
N HIS A 274 -35.44 -22.87 -3.73
CA HIS A 274 -34.09 -22.61 -3.25
C HIS A 274 -34.03 -23.00 -1.77
N THR A 275 -33.05 -23.81 -1.38
CA THR A 275 -32.99 -24.34 0.00
C THR A 275 -32.56 -23.28 1.02
N ASP A 276 -31.78 -22.29 0.60
CA ASP A 276 -31.20 -21.24 1.46
C ASP A 276 -31.00 -19.91 0.71
N MET A 277 -30.77 -18.83 1.46
CA MET A 277 -30.50 -17.50 0.90
C MET A 277 -29.25 -17.45 0.01
N MET A 278 -28.30 -18.36 0.21
CA MET A 278 -27.07 -18.43 -0.58
C MET A 278 -27.38 -18.87 -2.01
N GLN A 279 -28.12 -19.96 -2.19
CA GLN A 279 -28.56 -20.46 -3.49
C GLN A 279 -29.43 -19.45 -4.24
N LEU A 280 -30.32 -18.75 -3.53
CA LEU A 280 -31.11 -17.68 -4.13
C LEU A 280 -30.21 -16.56 -4.64
N MET A 281 -29.20 -16.14 -3.87
CA MET A 281 -28.31 -15.07 -4.29
C MET A 281 -27.42 -15.44 -5.46
N ASP A 282 -26.86 -16.66 -5.50
CA ASP A 282 -26.08 -17.12 -6.65
C ASP A 282 -26.93 -17.13 -7.92
N TYR A 283 -28.16 -17.63 -7.82
CA TYR A 283 -29.12 -17.62 -8.91
C TYR A 283 -29.45 -16.19 -9.42
N LEU A 284 -29.71 -15.25 -8.51
CA LEU A 284 -30.07 -13.88 -8.87
C LEU A 284 -28.88 -13.12 -9.46
N ILE A 285 -27.67 -13.32 -8.91
CA ILE A 285 -26.44 -12.69 -9.41
C ILE A 285 -26.14 -13.12 -10.85
N ASP A 286 -26.35 -14.39 -11.17
CA ASP A 286 -26.08 -14.91 -12.52
C ASP A 286 -27.18 -14.54 -13.53
N ARG A 287 -28.40 -14.26 -13.06
CA ARG A 287 -29.58 -14.01 -13.92
C ARG A 287 -29.90 -12.53 -14.15
N LEU A 288 -29.61 -11.66 -13.19
CA LEU A 288 -30.00 -10.24 -13.22
C LEU A 288 -28.85 -9.34 -13.65
N THR A 289 -29.18 -8.25 -14.35
CA THR A 289 -28.23 -7.14 -14.52
C THR A 289 -28.02 -6.41 -13.20
N ARG A 290 -27.01 -5.54 -13.14
CA ARG A 290 -26.73 -4.74 -11.94
C ARG A 290 -27.93 -3.87 -11.56
N GLU A 291 -28.58 -3.22 -12.53
CA GLU A 291 -29.74 -2.36 -12.32
C GLU A 291 -30.96 -3.17 -11.84
N GLU A 292 -31.17 -4.36 -12.40
CA GLU A 292 -32.24 -5.27 -11.96
C GLU A 292 -31.98 -5.79 -10.53
N LEU A 293 -30.72 -6.06 -10.19
CA LEU A 293 -30.32 -6.50 -8.84
C LEU A 293 -30.46 -5.36 -7.81
N GLU A 294 -30.20 -4.11 -8.20
CA GLU A 294 -30.49 -2.93 -7.39
C GLU A 294 -31.99 -2.81 -7.10
N LEU A 295 -32.82 -2.95 -8.13
CA LEU A 295 -34.28 -2.90 -7.98
C LEU A 295 -34.79 -4.06 -7.11
N PHE A 296 -34.29 -5.27 -7.32
CA PHE A 296 -34.61 -6.46 -6.51
C PHE A 296 -34.41 -6.18 -5.01
N TRP A 297 -33.24 -5.67 -4.62
CA TRP A 297 -32.94 -5.42 -3.21
C TRP A 297 -33.83 -4.34 -2.60
N VAL A 298 -34.17 -3.31 -3.37
CA VAL A 298 -35.12 -2.28 -2.92
C VAL A 298 -36.52 -2.88 -2.75
N GLN A 299 -37.00 -3.67 -3.71
CA GLN A 299 -38.31 -4.35 -3.61
C GLN A 299 -38.37 -5.34 -2.44
N ALA A 300 -37.32 -6.14 -2.23
CA ALA A 300 -37.20 -7.04 -1.09
C ALA A 300 -37.23 -6.28 0.25
N TRP A 301 -36.61 -5.10 0.30
CA TRP A 301 -36.67 -4.22 1.48
C TRP A 301 -38.09 -3.68 1.72
N PHE A 302 -38.84 -3.33 0.67
CA PHE A 302 -40.25 -2.96 0.80
C PHE A 302 -41.14 -4.12 1.22
N ALA A 303 -40.91 -5.33 0.69
CA ALA A 303 -41.60 -6.55 1.12
C ALA A 303 -41.39 -6.84 2.61
N TRP A 304 -40.14 -6.74 3.08
CA TRP A 304 -39.79 -6.87 4.49
C TRP A 304 -40.49 -5.82 5.38
N ASN A 305 -40.57 -4.57 4.92
CA ASN A 305 -41.26 -3.53 5.66
C ASN A 305 -42.79 -3.70 5.66
N GLN A 306 -43.38 -4.21 4.59
CA GLN A 306 -44.80 -4.59 4.55
C GLN A 306 -45.08 -5.69 5.57
N ARG A 307 -44.22 -6.71 5.64
CA ARG A 307 -44.30 -7.74 6.69
C ARG A 307 -44.29 -7.13 8.09
N ASN A 308 -43.35 -6.21 8.36
CA ASN A 308 -43.27 -5.56 9.66
C ASN A 308 -44.53 -4.71 9.95
N ARG A 309 -45.06 -4.02 8.95
CA ARG A 309 -46.32 -3.27 9.07
C ARG A 309 -47.47 -4.17 9.49
N VAL A 310 -47.63 -5.35 8.88
CA VAL A 310 -48.68 -6.32 9.26
C VAL A 310 -48.46 -6.83 10.68
N LEU A 311 -47.21 -7.17 11.04
CA LEU A 311 -46.88 -7.65 12.38
C LEU A 311 -47.27 -6.65 13.49
N PHE A 312 -47.15 -5.35 13.22
CA PHE A 312 -47.49 -4.27 14.16
C PHE A 312 -48.90 -3.69 13.96
N GLY A 313 -49.85 -4.49 13.46
CA GLY A 313 -51.27 -4.14 13.40
C GLY A 313 -51.70 -3.31 12.18
N GLY A 314 -50.82 -3.13 11.19
CA GLY A 314 -51.16 -2.48 9.93
C GLY A 314 -51.76 -3.44 8.89
N THR A 315 -52.24 -2.88 7.78
CA THR A 315 -52.81 -3.63 6.66
C THR A 315 -51.79 -3.92 5.55
N LEU A 316 -52.01 -4.99 4.79
CA LEU A 316 -51.26 -5.26 3.55
C LEU A 316 -51.51 -4.14 2.52
N MET A 317 -50.46 -3.73 1.82
CA MET A 317 -50.56 -2.76 0.74
C MET A 317 -50.70 -3.48 -0.61
N ASP A 318 -51.32 -2.80 -1.57
CA ASP A 318 -51.38 -3.29 -2.95
C ASP A 318 -49.95 -3.45 -3.51
N PRO A 319 -49.58 -4.63 -4.03
CA PRO A 319 -48.24 -4.89 -4.59
C PRO A 319 -47.81 -3.89 -5.67
N ARG A 320 -48.75 -3.37 -6.46
CA ARG A 320 -48.48 -2.36 -7.50
C ARG A 320 -47.99 -1.04 -6.91
N ILE A 321 -48.47 -0.68 -5.71
CA ILE A 321 -48.02 0.52 -5.00
C ILE A 321 -46.59 0.32 -4.49
N LEU A 322 -46.26 -0.87 -4.02
CA LEU A 322 -44.92 -1.18 -3.51
C LEU A 322 -43.87 -1.21 -4.61
N ASN A 323 -44.20 -1.77 -5.77
CA ASN A 323 -43.30 -1.75 -6.94
C ASN A 323 -43.01 -0.33 -7.40
N ARG A 324 -44.06 0.49 -7.57
CA ARG A 324 -43.89 1.91 -7.94
C ARG A 324 -43.03 2.66 -6.93
N ARG A 325 -43.29 2.49 -5.63
CA ARG A 325 -42.50 3.13 -4.57
C ARG A 325 -41.04 2.67 -4.57
N ALA A 326 -40.77 1.41 -4.90
CA ALA A 326 -39.40 0.90 -5.00
C ALA A 326 -38.65 1.56 -6.17
N GLU A 327 -39.30 1.71 -7.33
CA GLU A 327 -38.75 2.39 -8.51
C GLU A 327 -38.49 3.87 -8.26
N GLU A 328 -39.47 4.59 -7.70
CA GLU A 328 -39.35 6.00 -7.30
C GLU A 328 -38.18 6.18 -6.32
N PHE A 329 -38.14 5.36 -5.27
CA PHE A 329 -37.11 5.44 -4.23
C PHE A 329 -35.69 5.22 -4.77
N LEU A 330 -35.51 4.30 -5.73
CA LEU A 330 -34.22 4.04 -6.36
C LEU A 330 -33.81 5.19 -7.30
N THR A 331 -34.77 5.75 -8.03
CA THR A 331 -34.55 6.87 -8.95
C THR A 331 -34.10 8.11 -8.20
N ASP A 332 -34.82 8.48 -7.13
CA ASP A 332 -34.49 9.63 -6.28
C ASP A 332 -33.09 9.51 -5.67
N TYR A 333 -32.73 8.30 -5.20
CA TYR A 333 -31.41 8.04 -4.66
C TYR A 333 -30.30 8.27 -5.69
N LYS A 334 -30.47 7.77 -6.92
CA LYS A 334 -29.47 7.93 -7.99
C LYS A 334 -29.30 9.40 -8.39
N ALA A 335 -30.40 10.16 -8.48
CA ALA A 335 -30.35 11.58 -8.78
C ALA A 335 -29.55 12.37 -7.73
N ALA A 336 -29.76 12.08 -6.45
CA ALA A 336 -29.05 12.74 -5.35
C ALA A 336 -27.53 12.48 -5.33
N GLN A 337 -27.06 11.32 -5.84
CA GLN A 337 -25.63 10.99 -5.86
C GLN A 337 -24.85 11.78 -6.92
N VAL A 338 -25.47 12.14 -8.05
CA VAL A 338 -24.80 12.89 -9.13
C VAL A 338 -24.40 14.30 -8.66
N GLN A 339 -25.23 14.93 -7.83
CA GLN A 339 -25.01 16.30 -7.32
C GLN A 339 -23.82 16.43 -6.34
N LEU A 340 -23.27 15.32 -5.84
CA LEU A 340 -22.18 15.30 -4.85
C LEU A 340 -20.78 15.11 -5.46
N THR A 341 -20.64 15.02 -6.78
CA THR A 341 -19.36 14.74 -7.45
C THR A 341 -18.58 16.04 -7.69
N VAL A 342 -17.45 16.23 -7.00
CA VAL A 342 -16.56 17.39 -7.15
C VAL A 342 -15.52 17.14 -8.25
N THR A 343 -15.43 18.05 -9.23
CA THR A 343 -14.41 18.04 -10.29
C THR A 343 -13.05 18.50 -9.72
N GLN A 344 -12.03 17.66 -9.75
CA GLN A 344 -10.67 18.03 -9.33
C GLN A 344 -9.92 18.76 -10.46
N VAL A 345 -9.24 19.86 -10.12
CA VAL A 345 -8.42 20.69 -11.01
C VAL A 345 -6.99 20.15 -11.05
N GLU A 346 -6.44 19.85 -12.23
CA GLU A 346 -5.06 19.39 -12.42
C GLU A 346 -4.05 20.55 -12.38
N GLN A 347 -2.87 20.34 -11.78
CA GLN A 347 -1.76 21.29 -11.79
C GLN A 347 -0.91 21.15 -13.08
N HIS A 348 -0.67 22.26 -13.77
CA HIS A 348 0.11 22.34 -15.02
C HIS A 348 1.63 22.33 -14.75
N GLY A 349 2.34 21.32 -15.27
CA GLY A 349 3.79 21.36 -15.48
C GLY A 349 4.08 21.64 -16.96
N SER A 350 5.16 22.39 -17.26
CA SER A 350 5.59 22.65 -18.65
C SER A 350 5.98 21.34 -19.35
N ALA A 351 5.65 21.23 -20.64
CA ALA A 351 5.99 20.07 -21.47
C ALA A 351 7.32 20.23 -22.24
N THR A 352 7.94 21.41 -22.18
CA THR A 352 9.19 21.75 -22.87
C THR A 352 10.25 22.22 -21.88
N TRP A 353 11.52 21.91 -22.17
CA TRP A 353 12.65 22.38 -21.36
C TRP A 353 12.74 23.91 -21.40
N GLN A 354 13.28 24.51 -20.35
CA GLN A 354 13.46 25.95 -20.21
C GLN A 354 14.85 26.24 -19.62
N PRO A 355 15.52 27.33 -20.02
CA PRO A 355 16.85 27.65 -19.52
C PRO A 355 16.78 28.15 -18.07
N PRO A 356 17.84 27.96 -17.27
CA PRO A 356 17.95 28.60 -15.96
C PRO A 356 18.12 30.12 -16.07
N PRO A 357 17.88 30.87 -14.98
CA PRO A 357 18.31 32.27 -14.88
C PRO A 357 19.83 32.42 -15.00
N SER A 358 20.29 33.62 -15.38
CA SER A 358 21.72 33.94 -15.49
C SER A 358 22.49 33.63 -14.20
N SER A 359 23.74 33.19 -14.36
CA SER A 359 24.64 32.80 -13.24
C SER A 359 24.21 31.57 -12.42
N VAL A 360 23.27 30.78 -12.95
CA VAL A 360 22.83 29.50 -12.37
C VAL A 360 22.84 28.44 -13.46
N TYR A 361 23.23 27.22 -13.11
CA TYR A 361 23.19 26.08 -14.02
C TYR A 361 21.98 25.20 -13.73
N LYS A 362 21.52 24.46 -14.75
CA LYS A 362 20.43 23.50 -14.59
C LYS A 362 20.91 22.09 -14.86
N LEU A 363 20.83 21.24 -13.84
CA LEU A 363 21.07 19.81 -13.90
C LEU A 363 19.75 19.10 -14.19
N ASN A 364 19.66 18.45 -15.34
CA ASN A 364 18.62 17.47 -15.66
C ASN A 364 19.19 16.07 -15.50
N PHE A 365 18.46 15.17 -14.84
CA PHE A 365 18.85 13.77 -14.69
C PHE A 365 17.68 12.83 -15.02
N ASP A 366 17.98 11.60 -15.42
CA ASP A 366 17.00 10.55 -15.73
C ASP A 366 17.61 9.16 -15.51
N ALA A 367 16.75 8.15 -15.34
CA ALA A 367 17.15 6.75 -15.26
C ALA A 367 16.49 5.88 -16.34
N ALA A 368 17.26 4.94 -16.88
CA ALA A 368 16.76 3.87 -17.74
C ALA A 368 16.93 2.50 -17.06
N ILE A 369 15.92 1.63 -17.13
CA ILE A 369 16.01 0.27 -16.58
C ILE A 369 16.22 -0.72 -17.73
N PHE A 370 17.29 -1.50 -17.66
CA PHE A 370 17.61 -2.54 -18.63
C PHE A 370 17.45 -3.92 -17.99
N ALA A 371 16.21 -4.40 -17.88
CA ALA A 371 15.90 -5.65 -17.18
C ALA A 371 16.63 -6.87 -17.76
N GLU A 372 16.88 -6.90 -19.08
CA GLU A 372 17.61 -7.97 -19.76
C GLU A 372 19.11 -7.99 -19.42
N LEU A 373 19.65 -6.85 -18.96
CA LEU A 373 21.06 -6.65 -18.66
C LEU A 373 21.32 -6.55 -17.15
N ASP A 374 20.29 -6.73 -16.32
CA ASP A 374 20.36 -6.62 -14.86
C ASP A 374 21.07 -5.34 -14.36
N ARG A 375 20.78 -4.21 -15.01
CA ARG A 375 21.40 -2.92 -14.68
C ARG A 375 20.51 -1.73 -15.03
N THR A 376 20.92 -0.55 -14.60
CA THR A 376 20.30 0.72 -15.00
C THR A 376 21.26 1.59 -15.79
N GLY A 377 20.71 2.49 -16.59
CA GLY A 377 21.42 3.62 -17.16
C GLY A 377 21.13 4.89 -16.38
N VAL A 378 22.14 5.71 -16.19
CA VAL A 378 22.05 7.05 -15.61
C VAL A 378 22.40 8.05 -16.69
N GLY A 379 21.56 9.06 -16.88
CA GLY A 379 21.82 10.18 -17.78
C GLY A 379 21.76 11.48 -17.02
N ALA A 380 22.74 12.34 -17.20
CA ALA A 380 22.77 13.66 -16.58
C ALA A 380 23.30 14.71 -17.56
N ILE A 381 22.73 15.92 -17.51
CA ILE A 381 23.23 17.05 -18.28
C ILE A 381 23.09 18.35 -17.50
N ILE A 382 24.13 19.18 -17.54
CA ILE A 382 24.21 20.49 -16.93
C ILE A 382 24.28 21.53 -18.05
N ARG A 383 23.33 22.47 -18.04
CA ARG A 383 23.21 23.55 -19.04
C ARG A 383 23.21 24.93 -18.40
N ASN A 384 23.74 25.92 -19.11
CA ASN A 384 23.72 27.33 -18.71
C ASN A 384 22.45 28.06 -19.21
N GLU A 385 22.36 29.38 -18.98
CA GLU A 385 21.24 30.24 -19.38
C GLU A 385 21.02 30.33 -20.90
N HIS A 386 22.03 30.00 -21.69
CA HIS A 386 21.97 29.96 -23.16
C HIS A 386 21.60 28.57 -23.69
N GLY A 387 21.32 27.61 -22.82
CA GLY A 387 21.06 26.22 -23.20
C GLY A 387 22.31 25.45 -23.64
N GLN A 388 23.50 26.05 -23.51
CA GLN A 388 24.76 25.40 -23.87
C GLN A 388 25.10 24.31 -22.86
N VAL A 389 25.66 23.20 -23.36
CA VAL A 389 26.10 22.09 -22.52
C VAL A 389 27.38 22.48 -21.81
N MET A 390 27.35 22.44 -20.48
CA MET A 390 28.52 22.69 -19.64
C MET A 390 29.18 21.38 -19.23
N ALA A 391 28.36 20.39 -18.90
CA ALA A 391 28.81 19.05 -18.58
C ALA A 391 27.69 18.04 -18.86
N ALA A 392 28.01 16.82 -19.27
CA ALA A 392 27.07 15.73 -19.42
C ALA A 392 27.72 14.40 -19.03
N MET A 393 26.88 13.45 -18.60
CA MET A 393 27.29 12.13 -18.17
C MET A 393 26.30 11.07 -18.67
N THR A 394 26.85 9.93 -19.07
CA THR A 394 26.13 8.66 -19.10
C THR A 394 26.91 7.62 -18.30
N ALA A 395 26.22 6.90 -17.43
CA ALA A 395 26.85 5.95 -16.51
C ALA A 395 25.98 4.70 -16.35
N SER A 396 26.64 3.59 -16.01
CA SER A 396 25.93 2.35 -15.64
C SER A 396 25.66 2.33 -14.14
N GLY A 397 24.46 1.89 -13.75
CA GLY A 397 24.05 1.71 -12.37
C GLY A 397 23.62 0.27 -12.08
N PRO A 398 23.41 -0.09 -10.81
CA PRO A 398 23.07 -1.45 -10.41
C PRO A 398 21.67 -1.86 -10.86
N LYS A 399 21.37 -3.16 -10.77
CA LYS A 399 19.99 -3.66 -10.87
C LYS A 399 19.11 -3.00 -9.80
N VAL A 400 17.89 -2.61 -10.19
CA VAL A 400 16.90 -1.99 -9.30
C VAL A 400 15.55 -2.69 -9.40
N SER A 401 14.71 -2.50 -8.38
CA SER A 401 13.40 -3.13 -8.26
C SER A 401 12.25 -2.22 -8.71
N SER A 402 12.51 -0.92 -8.89
CA SER A 402 11.48 0.06 -9.25
C SER A 402 12.04 1.29 -9.96
N SER A 403 11.18 2.00 -10.69
CA SER A 403 11.52 3.29 -11.31
C SER A 403 11.91 4.36 -10.28
N GLU A 404 11.26 4.41 -9.11
CA GLU A 404 11.62 5.37 -8.05
C GLU A 404 13.05 5.13 -7.52
N GLU A 405 13.45 3.87 -7.38
CA GLU A 405 14.81 3.50 -7.00
C GLU A 405 15.83 3.89 -8.08
N ALA A 406 15.54 3.60 -9.35
CA ALA A 406 16.38 3.98 -10.47
C ALA A 406 16.63 5.50 -10.50
N GLU A 407 15.56 6.28 -10.38
CA GLU A 407 15.60 7.74 -10.41
C GLU A 407 16.33 8.34 -9.21
N LEU A 408 16.17 7.77 -8.01
CA LEU A 408 16.93 8.21 -6.83
C LEU A 408 18.43 7.94 -6.99
N LEU A 409 18.80 6.77 -7.50
CA LEU A 409 20.20 6.44 -7.73
C LEU A 409 20.82 7.30 -8.84
N ALA A 410 20.07 7.55 -9.92
CA ALA A 410 20.46 8.49 -10.96
C ALA A 410 20.63 9.91 -10.41
N CYS A 411 19.71 10.38 -9.57
CA CYS A 411 19.81 11.67 -8.90
C CYS A 411 21.08 11.77 -8.04
N ARG A 412 21.33 10.77 -7.19
CA ARG A 412 22.55 10.73 -6.35
C ARG A 412 23.81 10.79 -7.19
N ARG A 413 23.91 9.95 -8.23
CA ARG A 413 25.08 9.92 -9.13
C ARG A 413 25.26 11.23 -9.89
N SER A 414 24.16 11.84 -10.33
CA SER A 414 24.17 13.13 -11.02
C SER A 414 24.61 14.29 -10.11
N MET A 415 24.23 14.25 -8.84
CA MET A 415 24.67 15.22 -7.84
C MET A 415 26.15 15.04 -7.48
N GLU A 416 26.63 13.80 -7.32
CA GLU A 416 28.06 13.50 -7.14
C GLU A 416 28.86 14.08 -8.32
N PHE A 417 28.46 13.76 -9.56
CA PHE A 417 29.07 14.30 -10.77
C PHE A 417 29.09 15.83 -10.82
N ALA A 418 27.98 16.49 -10.48
CA ALA A 418 27.89 17.94 -10.54
C ALA A 418 28.82 18.62 -9.51
N VAL A 419 28.96 18.03 -8.31
CA VAL A 419 29.89 18.50 -7.28
C VAL A 419 31.34 18.27 -7.70
N ASP A 420 31.66 17.09 -8.23
CA ASP A 420 33.01 16.76 -8.71
C ASP A 420 33.45 17.65 -9.88
N ALA A 421 32.52 18.03 -10.75
CA ALA A 421 32.74 18.98 -11.84
C ALA A 421 32.82 20.46 -11.38
N GLY A 422 32.63 20.73 -10.08
CA GLY A 422 32.82 22.06 -9.48
C GLY A 422 31.62 23.01 -9.57
N PHE A 423 30.41 22.51 -9.87
CA PHE A 423 29.21 23.36 -9.90
C PHE A 423 28.68 23.64 -8.49
N THR A 424 28.51 24.92 -8.15
CA THR A 424 28.07 25.36 -6.82
C THR A 424 26.66 25.97 -6.79
N LYS A 425 26.08 26.32 -7.95
CA LYS A 425 24.73 26.93 -8.08
C LYS A 425 23.88 26.18 -9.09
N LEU A 426 22.93 25.37 -8.60
CA LEU A 426 22.19 24.41 -9.44
C LEU A 426 20.66 24.44 -9.26
N ILE A 427 19.94 24.42 -10.38
CA ILE A 427 18.56 23.93 -10.44
C ILE A 427 18.62 22.44 -10.75
N ILE A 428 18.11 21.60 -9.85
CA ILE A 428 18.10 20.15 -9.97
C ILE A 428 16.72 19.72 -10.44
N GLU A 429 16.63 19.13 -11.62
CA GLU A 429 15.38 18.86 -12.30
C GLU A 429 15.29 17.41 -12.78
N GLY A 430 14.18 16.75 -12.49
CA GLY A 430 13.89 15.38 -12.91
C GLY A 430 12.40 15.21 -13.23
N ASP A 431 12.04 14.07 -13.84
CA ASP A 431 10.69 13.81 -14.34
C ASP A 431 9.82 12.96 -13.39
N ASN A 432 10.38 12.53 -12.26
CA ASN A 432 9.70 11.71 -11.26
C ASN A 432 9.25 12.55 -10.06
N VAL A 433 7.94 12.80 -9.97
CA VAL A 433 7.35 13.65 -8.93
C VAL A 433 7.64 13.14 -7.51
N ASN A 434 7.67 11.82 -7.30
CA ASN A 434 7.90 11.25 -5.97
C ASN A 434 9.35 11.48 -5.53
N VAL A 435 10.30 11.32 -6.45
CA VAL A 435 11.72 11.61 -6.20
C VAL A 435 11.93 13.09 -5.92
N MET A 436 11.39 13.97 -6.76
CA MET A 436 11.52 15.42 -6.57
C MET A 436 10.87 15.89 -5.26
N GLN A 437 9.72 15.33 -4.87
CA GLN A 437 9.11 15.59 -3.56
C GLN A 437 9.93 15.02 -2.40
N ALA A 438 10.53 13.84 -2.55
CA ALA A 438 11.36 13.23 -1.52
C ALA A 438 12.59 14.10 -1.22
N ILE A 439 13.34 14.52 -2.25
CA ILE A 439 14.58 15.27 -2.05
C ILE A 439 14.33 16.74 -1.63
N SER A 440 13.20 17.33 -2.01
CA SER A 440 12.82 18.70 -1.61
C SER A 440 12.23 18.80 -0.20
N SER A 441 11.66 17.71 0.31
CA SER A 441 11.07 17.67 1.65
C SER A 441 12.15 17.73 2.75
N SER A 442 11.88 18.46 3.83
CA SER A 442 12.70 18.46 5.05
C SER A 442 12.36 17.31 6.01
N ARG A 443 11.36 16.49 5.68
CA ARG A 443 10.94 15.37 6.54
C ARG A 443 11.88 14.19 6.40
N ILE A 444 12.14 13.52 7.52
CA ILE A 444 12.86 12.25 7.57
C ILE A 444 12.17 11.24 6.65
N ASN A 445 12.96 10.61 5.78
CA ASN A 445 12.48 9.53 4.93
C ASN A 445 12.77 8.19 5.59
N CYS A 446 11.72 7.50 6.07
CA CYS A 446 11.84 6.20 6.71
C CYS A 446 11.82 5.04 5.71
N SER A 447 11.76 5.28 4.40
CA SER A 447 11.80 4.20 3.39
C SER A 447 13.15 3.47 3.40
N ILE A 448 13.21 2.34 2.71
CA ILE A 448 14.46 1.60 2.55
C ILE A 448 15.56 2.44 1.89
N LEU A 449 15.19 3.33 0.97
CA LEU A 449 16.09 4.25 0.28
C LEU A 449 16.29 5.60 1.00
N GLY A 450 15.80 5.72 2.24
CA GLY A 450 15.85 7.00 2.95
C GLY A 450 17.27 7.54 3.15
N TYR A 451 18.29 6.68 3.31
CA TYR A 451 19.68 7.12 3.36
C TYR A 451 20.21 7.62 2.01
N VAL A 452 19.76 7.05 0.89
CA VAL A 452 20.06 7.59 -0.45
C VAL A 452 19.46 8.99 -0.60
N VAL A 453 18.22 9.18 -0.14
CA VAL A 453 17.57 10.49 -0.13
C VAL A 453 18.33 11.49 0.75
N ASP A 454 18.77 11.07 1.93
CA ASP A 454 19.51 11.93 2.85
C ASP A 454 20.93 12.26 2.32
N ASP A 455 21.57 11.36 1.56
CA ASP A 455 22.82 11.64 0.86
C ASP A 455 22.63 12.70 -0.24
N ILE A 456 21.57 12.56 -1.05
CA ILE A 456 21.22 13.57 -2.07
C ILE A 456 20.98 14.92 -1.41
N ARG A 457 20.16 14.94 -0.35
CA ARG A 457 19.91 16.17 0.41
C ARG A 457 21.21 16.74 0.95
N HIS A 458 22.11 15.92 1.50
CA HIS A 458 23.40 16.41 1.98
C HIS A 458 24.21 17.09 0.86
N LEU A 459 24.32 16.46 -0.32
CA LEU A 459 24.98 17.06 -1.50
C LEU A 459 24.33 18.39 -1.90
N ILE A 460 23.00 18.48 -1.88
CA ILE A 460 22.26 19.71 -2.16
C ILE A 460 22.61 20.81 -1.15
N HIS A 461 22.73 20.49 0.14
CA HIS A 461 23.06 21.47 1.19
C HIS A 461 24.52 21.93 1.14
N CYS A 462 25.41 21.18 0.48
CA CYS A 462 26.80 21.58 0.28
C CYS A 462 26.99 22.59 -0.87
N LEU A 463 25.96 22.83 -1.69
CA LEU A 463 25.98 23.84 -2.74
C LEU A 463 25.81 25.25 -2.17
N GLU A 464 26.40 26.27 -2.82
CA GLU A 464 26.16 27.68 -2.46
C GLU A 464 24.69 28.06 -2.65
N TRP A 465 24.06 27.53 -3.69
CA TRP A 465 22.64 27.73 -3.97
C TRP A 465 22.06 26.53 -4.71
N ALA A 466 20.89 26.08 -4.30
CA ALA A 466 20.19 24.99 -4.96
C ALA A 466 18.68 25.18 -4.98
N ARG A 467 18.04 24.69 -6.05
CA ARG A 467 16.58 24.58 -6.14
C ARG A 467 16.20 23.28 -6.83
N THR A 468 15.26 22.54 -6.26
CA THR A 468 14.67 21.37 -6.90
C THR A 468 13.47 21.76 -7.77
N SER A 469 13.32 21.18 -8.96
CA SER A 469 12.25 21.43 -9.91
C SER A 469 11.70 20.11 -10.48
N PHE A 470 10.40 20.05 -10.77
CA PHE A 470 9.80 18.92 -11.49
C PHE A 470 9.47 19.35 -12.91
N THR A 471 9.82 18.51 -13.88
CA THR A 471 9.45 18.70 -15.29
C THR A 471 8.67 17.49 -15.81
N ARG A 472 7.86 17.68 -16.85
CA ARG A 472 7.25 16.53 -17.55
C ARG A 472 8.31 15.89 -18.45
N ARG A 473 8.12 14.62 -18.84
CA ARG A 473 9.00 13.88 -19.76
C ARG A 473 9.46 14.67 -20.99
N GLY A 474 8.58 15.50 -21.56
CA GLY A 474 8.91 16.33 -22.73
C GLY A 474 10.04 17.34 -22.48
N GLY A 475 10.22 17.81 -21.24
CA GLY A 475 11.31 18.70 -20.84
C GLY A 475 12.53 17.99 -20.24
N ASN A 476 12.57 16.65 -20.23
CA ASN A 476 13.70 15.85 -19.72
C ASN A 476 14.32 14.92 -20.78
N LYS A 477 13.98 15.10 -22.07
CA LYS A 477 14.33 14.17 -23.15
C LYS A 477 15.84 13.95 -23.29
N VAL A 478 16.66 14.99 -23.08
CA VAL A 478 18.11 14.89 -23.22
C VAL A 478 18.71 13.95 -22.17
N ALA A 479 18.33 14.14 -20.89
CA ALA A 479 18.77 13.25 -19.82
C ALA A 479 18.28 11.82 -20.06
N HIS A 480 17.04 11.65 -20.56
CA HIS A 480 16.51 10.34 -20.96
C HIS A 480 17.34 9.66 -22.06
N ALA A 481 17.71 10.38 -23.12
CA ALA A 481 18.54 9.85 -24.20
C ALA A 481 19.92 9.39 -23.70
N LEU A 482 20.53 10.18 -22.79
CA LEU A 482 21.80 9.82 -22.14
C LEU A 482 21.65 8.56 -21.26
N ALA A 483 20.56 8.45 -20.51
CA ALA A 483 20.29 7.27 -19.69
C ALA A 483 20.11 6.01 -20.56
N GLN A 484 19.40 6.12 -21.69
CA GLN A 484 19.25 5.03 -22.65
C GLN A 484 20.58 4.62 -23.32
N HIS A 485 21.46 5.58 -23.57
CA HIS A 485 22.76 5.31 -24.19
C HIS A 485 23.67 4.40 -23.34
N ALA A 486 23.51 4.44 -22.01
CA ALA A 486 24.23 3.56 -21.09
C ALA A 486 24.01 2.07 -21.39
N ARG A 487 22.98 1.69 -22.15
CA ARG A 487 22.77 0.31 -22.65
C ARG A 487 23.96 -0.22 -23.46
N ASN A 488 24.71 0.67 -24.11
CA ASN A 488 25.84 0.30 -24.97
C ASN A 488 27.20 0.48 -24.27
N SER A 489 27.26 1.29 -23.20
CA SER A 489 28.46 1.51 -22.39
C SER A 489 28.55 0.48 -21.27
N LEU A 490 29.28 -0.61 -21.49
CA LEU A 490 29.35 -1.73 -20.54
C LEU A 490 30.34 -1.50 -19.39
N ASP A 491 31.48 -0.86 -19.65
CA ASP A 491 32.60 -0.91 -18.70
C ASP A 491 33.06 0.46 -18.15
N ASN A 492 32.70 1.59 -18.78
CA ASN A 492 33.15 2.92 -18.33
C ASN A 492 32.04 3.96 -18.38
N ASP A 493 32.00 4.81 -17.36
CA ASP A 493 31.24 6.05 -17.38
C ASP A 493 31.81 6.98 -18.45
N VAL A 494 30.93 7.66 -19.20
CA VAL A 494 31.33 8.59 -20.26
C VAL A 494 30.89 10.00 -19.86
N TYR A 495 31.82 10.93 -19.98
CA TYR A 495 31.66 12.32 -19.59
C TYR A 495 31.96 13.22 -20.80
N TRP A 496 31.17 14.28 -20.95
CA TRP A 496 31.39 15.35 -21.92
C TRP A 496 31.49 16.67 -21.16
N MET A 497 32.58 17.41 -21.34
CA MET A 497 32.81 18.71 -20.71
C MET A 497 32.80 19.78 -21.79
N GLU A 498 31.89 20.75 -21.68
CA GLU A 498 31.69 21.82 -22.67
C GLU A 498 31.45 21.33 -24.11
N ASP A 499 31.00 20.08 -24.26
CA ASP A 499 30.74 19.43 -25.55
C ASP A 499 29.33 18.81 -25.58
N SER A 500 28.74 18.80 -26.77
CA SER A 500 27.41 18.24 -26.99
C SER A 500 27.49 16.71 -27.07
N PRO A 501 26.85 15.96 -26.16
CA PRO A 501 26.94 14.50 -26.15
C PRO A 501 26.34 13.92 -27.44
N PRO A 502 27.10 13.20 -28.28
CA PRO A 502 26.62 12.63 -29.54
C PRO A 502 25.28 11.87 -29.45
N PRO A 503 25.02 11.08 -28.39
CA PRO A 503 23.75 10.36 -28.23
C PRO A 503 22.50 11.24 -28.09
N ALA A 504 22.65 12.53 -27.76
CA ALA A 504 21.54 13.43 -27.47
C ALA A 504 21.55 14.73 -28.28
N VAL A 505 22.43 14.88 -29.29
CA VAL A 505 22.55 16.09 -30.13
C VAL A 505 21.22 16.49 -30.77
N GLU A 506 20.50 15.54 -31.37
CA GLU A 506 19.20 15.83 -32.00
C GLU A 506 18.17 16.38 -31.00
N THR A 507 18.17 15.83 -29.79
CA THR A 507 17.25 16.25 -28.73
C THR A 507 17.65 17.61 -28.16
N LEU A 508 18.95 17.88 -28.06
CA LEU A 508 19.48 19.19 -27.69
C LEU A 508 19.10 20.27 -28.70
N ILE A 509 19.22 19.99 -30.00
CA ILE A 509 18.79 20.91 -31.06
C ILE A 509 17.30 21.21 -30.95
N GLN A 510 16.46 20.20 -30.70
CA GLN A 510 15.02 20.41 -30.49
C GLN A 510 14.73 21.31 -29.28
N ASP A 511 15.44 21.12 -28.16
CA ASP A 511 15.27 21.98 -26.98
C ASP A 511 15.64 23.44 -27.31
N VAL A 512 16.76 23.67 -28.01
CA VAL A 512 17.24 25.03 -28.37
C VAL A 512 16.33 25.70 -29.41
N MET A 513 15.77 24.96 -30.38
CA MET A 513 14.84 25.51 -31.37
C MET A 513 13.50 25.96 -30.76
N LEU A 514 13.19 25.53 -29.55
CA LEU A 514 11.97 25.88 -28.81
C LEU A 514 12.18 27.01 -27.78
N LEU A 515 13.42 27.48 -27.60
CA LEU A 515 13.78 28.67 -26.82
C LEU A 515 13.62 29.94 -27.68
#